data_AF-A0A151E4Q2-F1
#
_entry.id   AF-A0A151E4Q2-F1
#
_cell.length_a   1.000
_cell.length_b   1.000
_cell.length_c   1.000
_cell.angle_alpha   90.00
_cell.angle_beta   90.00
_cell.angle_gamma   90.00
#
_symmetry.space_group_name_H-M   'P 1'
#
loop_
_entity.id
_entity.type
_entity.pdbx_description
1 polymer ?
#
loop_
_entity_poly.entity_id
_entity_poly.type
_entity_poly.pdbx_seq_one_letter_code
_entity_poly.pdbx_strand_id
1 'polypeptide(L)'
;MLVKEKNQLIETKTSDKSKRSNQLTLILLKESVKNFNCNRDKQTTQHQMLKVPKTISYLCNRKNGKINLSQERPNSEAAFILEPVYTRNRNSLLIVCMEKKSVWINGQLAPRVALAHENDEIFFQDYKCIFHLSLNCNDRISLCPEDKVGYRCPICRKVFNKKSIIYMCHCGLAVHAEKLHTDNEEPSCANLISECLDCGRVVKIN
;
A
#
# COMPACT_ATOMS: atom_id res chain seq x y z
N MET A 1 -36.79 16.04 -46.79
CA MET A 1 -36.46 16.38 -45.40
C MET A 1 -35.50 15.32 -44.88
N LEU A 2 -34.21 15.65 -44.73
CA LEU A 2 -33.18 14.75 -44.21
C LEU A 2 -32.73 15.30 -42.85
N VAL A 3 -33.07 14.59 -41.78
CA VAL A 3 -32.70 14.95 -40.41
C VAL A 3 -31.26 14.48 -40.18
N LYS A 4 -30.33 15.44 -40.05
CA LYS A 4 -28.94 15.17 -39.63
C LYS A 4 -28.90 15.07 -38.10
N GLU A 5 -28.83 13.86 -37.57
CA GLU A 5 -28.52 13.63 -36.15
C GLU A 5 -27.05 13.94 -35.87
N LYS A 6 -26.84 14.94 -35.00
CA LYS A 6 -25.52 15.29 -34.45
C LYS A 6 -25.22 14.37 -33.27
N ASN A 7 -24.35 13.39 -33.46
CA ASN A 7 -23.71 12.65 -32.36
C ASN A 7 -22.70 13.58 -31.66
N GLN A 8 -23.10 14.13 -30.51
CA GLN A 8 -22.16 14.76 -29.57
C GLN A 8 -21.50 13.67 -28.72
N LEU A 9 -20.21 13.43 -28.95
CA LEU A 9 -19.37 12.69 -28.02
C LEU A 9 -19.30 13.47 -26.71
N ILE A 10 -19.84 12.87 -25.65
CA ILE A 10 -19.63 13.34 -24.27
C ILE A 10 -18.21 12.93 -23.89
N GLU A 11 -17.26 13.85 -24.03
CA GLU A 11 -15.95 13.74 -23.41
C GLU A 11 -16.11 13.86 -21.90
N THR A 12 -16.24 12.73 -21.21
CA THR A 12 -16.10 12.69 -19.75
C THR A 12 -14.67 13.04 -19.39
N LYS A 13 -14.43 14.30 -19.03
CA LYS A 13 -13.22 14.77 -18.37
C LYS A 13 -13.04 14.01 -17.05
N THR A 14 -12.29 12.91 -17.08
CA THR A 14 -11.79 12.27 -15.87
C THR A 14 -10.80 13.24 -15.23
N SER A 15 -11.25 13.98 -14.23
CA SER A 15 -10.38 14.85 -13.43
C SER A 15 -9.21 14.02 -12.92
N ASP A 16 -8.01 14.46 -13.22
CA ASP A 16 -6.75 13.87 -12.80
C ASP A 16 -6.56 14.09 -11.29
N LYS A 17 -7.37 13.40 -10.49
CA LYS A 17 -7.22 13.33 -9.04
C LYS A 17 -5.94 12.56 -8.82
N SER A 18 -4.90 13.27 -8.39
CA SER A 18 -3.70 12.73 -7.76
C SER A 18 -4.09 11.65 -6.74
N LYS A 19 -4.18 10.41 -7.22
CA LYS A 19 -4.59 9.24 -6.44
C LYS A 19 -3.41 8.91 -5.53
N ARG A 20 -3.43 9.47 -4.31
CA ARG A 20 -2.64 8.97 -3.17
C ARG A 20 -2.97 7.48 -3.00
N SER A 21 -2.17 6.64 -3.63
CA SER A 21 -2.47 5.23 -3.81
C SER A 21 -1.87 4.41 -2.69
N ASN A 22 -2.70 3.55 -2.11
CA ASN A 22 -2.28 2.40 -1.34
C ASN A 22 -1.21 1.62 -2.11
N GLN A 23 0.04 1.68 -1.62
CA GLN A 23 1.15 0.98 -2.24
C GLN A 23 1.51 -0.23 -1.36
N LEU A 24 1.37 -1.42 -1.91
CA LEU A 24 1.88 -2.62 -1.26
C LEU A 24 3.41 -2.57 -1.20
N THR A 25 3.96 -3.01 -0.08
CA THR A 25 5.38 -3.05 0.16
C THR A 25 5.75 -4.42 0.72
N LEU A 26 6.77 -5.04 0.13
CA LEU A 26 7.40 -6.22 0.67
C LEU A 26 8.55 -5.79 1.58
N ILE A 27 8.48 -6.13 2.86
CA ILE A 27 9.52 -5.82 3.84
C ILE A 27 10.36 -7.08 4.02
N LEU A 28 11.64 -7.01 3.65
CA LEU A 28 12.56 -8.13 3.78
C LEU A 28 12.87 -8.36 5.27
N LEU A 29 12.38 -9.48 5.81
CA LEU A 29 12.60 -9.86 7.21
C LEU A 29 13.93 -10.57 7.38
N LYS A 30 14.26 -11.46 6.44
CA LYS A 30 15.47 -12.27 6.50
C LYS A 30 15.91 -12.68 5.10
N GLU A 31 17.18 -12.44 4.81
CA GLU A 31 17.89 -13.20 3.78
C GLU A 31 18.55 -14.38 4.47
N SER A 32 18.40 -15.59 3.94
CA SER A 32 19.19 -16.72 4.39
C SER A 32 20.64 -16.50 3.95
N VAL A 33 21.38 -15.68 4.70
CA VAL A 33 22.84 -15.65 4.65
C VAL A 33 23.29 -17.06 4.95
N LYS A 34 24.05 -17.68 4.04
CA LYS A 34 24.55 -19.06 4.18
C LYS A 34 25.45 -19.29 5.41
N ASN A 35 25.69 -18.29 6.25
CA ASN A 35 26.52 -18.35 7.45
C ASN A 35 25.83 -17.63 8.63
N PHE A 36 24.81 -18.22 9.25
CA PHE A 36 24.32 -17.76 10.55
C PHE A 36 24.96 -18.61 11.65
N ASN A 37 26.18 -18.22 12.06
CA ASN A 37 26.67 -18.59 13.37
C ASN A 37 25.85 -17.82 14.42
N CYS A 38 25.34 -18.55 15.40
CA CYS A 38 24.36 -18.13 16.38
C CYS A 38 24.97 -17.20 17.44
N ASN A 39 25.33 -15.96 17.11
CA ASN A 39 25.54 -14.92 18.11
C ASN A 39 24.42 -13.89 18.02
N ARG A 40 23.50 -13.94 19.00
CA ARG A 40 22.39 -13.01 19.21
C ARG A 40 22.90 -11.68 19.77
N ASP A 41 23.80 -11.02 19.06
CA ASP A 41 24.13 -9.63 19.37
C ASP A 41 23.26 -8.71 18.52
N LYS A 42 22.76 -7.66 19.18
CA LYS A 42 21.77 -6.68 18.74
C LYS A 42 22.20 -5.95 17.46
N GLN A 43 22.12 -6.61 16.30
CA GLN A 43 22.21 -5.95 15.01
C GLN A 43 20.84 -5.37 14.66
N THR A 44 20.77 -4.04 14.65
CA THR A 44 19.72 -3.27 13.99
C THR A 44 19.74 -3.65 12.51
N THR A 45 18.94 -4.65 12.17
CA THR A 45 18.79 -5.13 10.79
C THR A 45 18.01 -4.06 10.04
N GLN A 46 18.70 -3.31 9.17
CA GLN A 46 18.01 -2.44 8.21
C GLN A 46 17.19 -3.34 7.29
N HIS A 47 15.87 -3.39 7.53
CA HIS A 47 14.94 -4.10 6.67
C HIS A 47 14.89 -3.43 5.30
N GLN A 48 15.23 -4.18 4.25
CA GLN A 48 15.05 -3.70 2.89
C GLN A 48 13.56 -3.67 2.56
N MET A 49 13.04 -2.49 2.19
CA MET A 49 11.66 -2.32 1.73
C MET A 49 11.61 -2.28 0.20
N LEU A 50 10.81 -3.17 -0.39
CA LEU A 50 10.53 -3.22 -1.83
C LEU A 50 9.12 -2.71 -2.09
N LYS A 51 9.03 -1.52 -2.70
CA LYS A 51 7.75 -0.95 -3.14
C LYS A 51 7.23 -1.73 -4.34
N VAL A 52 6.06 -2.36 -4.20
CA VAL A 52 5.42 -3.08 -5.31
C VAL A 52 4.85 -2.05 -6.30
N PRO A 53 5.22 -2.13 -7.60
CA PRO A 53 4.61 -1.31 -8.64
C PRO A 53 3.11 -1.59 -8.75
N LYS A 54 2.32 -0.62 -9.24
CA LYS A 54 0.87 -0.80 -9.47
C LYS A 54 0.52 -1.77 -10.60
N THR A 55 1.53 -2.24 -11.31
CA THR A 55 1.42 -3.14 -12.46
C THR A 55 2.12 -4.45 -12.12
N ILE A 56 2.08 -5.38 -13.07
CA ILE A 56 2.93 -6.56 -13.05
C ILE A 56 4.39 -6.16 -12.81
N SER A 57 5.02 -6.92 -11.92
CA SER A 57 6.44 -6.84 -11.60
C SER A 57 7.01 -8.25 -11.38
N TYR A 58 8.32 -8.37 -11.48
CA TYR A 58 9.06 -9.60 -11.36
C TYR A 58 10.00 -9.48 -10.18
N LEU A 59 9.97 -10.46 -9.28
CA LEU A 59 10.98 -10.58 -8.24
C LEU A 59 12.27 -11.07 -8.87
N CYS A 60 13.33 -10.28 -8.73
CA CYS A 60 14.63 -10.54 -9.35
C CYS A 60 15.73 -10.51 -8.29
N ASN A 61 16.79 -11.28 -8.52
CA ASN A 61 18.03 -11.17 -7.78
C ASN A 61 19.06 -10.44 -8.65
N ARG A 62 19.64 -9.35 -8.15
CA ARG A 62 20.72 -8.63 -8.87
C ARG A 62 22.04 -9.39 -8.76
N LYS A 63 22.99 -9.07 -9.65
CA LYS A 63 24.35 -9.66 -9.66
C LYS A 63 25.10 -9.51 -8.33
N ASN A 64 24.72 -8.57 -7.48
CA ASN A 64 25.28 -8.36 -6.15
C ASN A 64 24.54 -9.10 -5.02
N GLY A 65 23.60 -9.99 -5.35
CA GLY A 65 22.79 -10.73 -4.37
C GLY A 65 21.61 -9.96 -3.80
N LYS A 66 21.42 -8.69 -4.18
CA LYS A 66 20.32 -7.86 -3.68
C LYS A 66 19.02 -8.18 -4.41
N ILE A 67 17.97 -8.48 -3.66
CA ILE A 67 16.63 -8.68 -4.22
C ILE A 67 16.03 -7.35 -4.67
N ASN A 68 15.35 -7.32 -5.82
CA ASN A 68 14.63 -6.16 -6.31
C ASN A 68 13.37 -6.56 -7.10
N LEU A 69 12.52 -5.57 -7.37
CA LEU A 69 11.41 -5.71 -8.30
C LEU A 69 11.77 -5.06 -9.64
N SER A 70 11.46 -5.74 -10.73
CA SER A 70 11.59 -5.25 -12.11
C SER A 70 10.22 -5.22 -12.77
N GLN A 71 9.92 -4.21 -13.58
CA GLN A 71 8.74 -4.25 -14.46
C GLN A 71 9.06 -4.88 -15.82
N GLU A 72 10.35 -4.96 -16.16
CA GLU A 72 10.81 -5.70 -17.34
C GLU A 72 10.89 -7.19 -17.01
N ARG A 73 10.35 -8.01 -17.92
CA ARG A 73 10.40 -9.46 -17.83
C ARG A 73 11.88 -9.90 -17.89
N PRO A 74 12.38 -10.64 -16.89
CA PRO A 74 13.75 -11.13 -16.95
C PRO A 74 13.89 -12.18 -18.07
N ASN A 75 15.08 -12.22 -18.69
CA ASN A 75 15.42 -13.25 -19.68
C ASN A 75 15.54 -14.66 -19.07
N SER A 76 15.61 -14.78 -17.75
CA SER A 76 15.62 -16.07 -17.08
C SER A 76 14.18 -16.60 -16.93
N GLU A 77 14.03 -17.92 -17.10
CA GLU A 77 12.75 -18.65 -16.91
C GLU A 77 12.24 -18.63 -15.45
N ALA A 78 13.01 -18.05 -14.53
CA ALA A 78 12.92 -18.26 -13.09
C ALA A 78 12.42 -17.03 -12.34
N ALA A 79 11.34 -16.40 -12.82
CA ALA A 79 10.77 -15.21 -12.19
C ALA A 79 9.48 -15.52 -11.43
N PHE A 80 9.34 -14.99 -10.23
CA PHE A 80 8.02 -14.84 -9.61
C PHE A 80 7.36 -13.59 -10.16
N ILE A 81 6.12 -13.72 -10.62
CA ILE A 81 5.31 -12.58 -11.07
C ILE A 81 4.53 -12.07 -9.87
N LEU A 82 4.57 -10.78 -9.65
CA LEU A 82 3.91 -10.06 -8.57
C LEU A 82 3.03 -8.97 -9.16
N GLU A 83 1.73 -9.03 -8.88
CA GLU A 83 0.77 -8.04 -9.33
C GLU A 83 -0.13 -7.59 -8.17
N PRO A 84 -0.24 -6.30 -7.88
CA PRO A 84 -1.17 -5.84 -6.86
C PRO A 84 -2.62 -5.93 -7.36
N VAL A 85 -3.47 -6.57 -6.57
CA VAL A 85 -4.90 -6.69 -6.80
C VAL A 85 -5.62 -5.77 -5.81
N TYR A 86 -6.27 -4.75 -6.36
CA TYR A 86 -7.01 -3.76 -5.58
C TYR A 86 -8.51 -4.01 -5.71
N THR A 87 -9.13 -4.46 -4.63
CA THR A 87 -10.60 -4.59 -4.53
C THR A 87 -11.17 -3.44 -3.69
N ARG A 88 -12.49 -3.29 -3.63
CA ARG A 88 -13.13 -2.25 -2.79
C ARG A 88 -12.73 -2.34 -1.32
N ASN A 89 -12.55 -3.56 -0.80
CA ASN A 89 -12.37 -3.80 0.63
C ASN A 89 -10.99 -4.34 1.01
N ARG A 90 -10.17 -4.78 0.05
CA ARG A 90 -8.88 -5.42 0.32
C ARG A 90 -7.84 -5.08 -0.75
N ASN A 91 -6.61 -4.85 -0.30
CA ASN A 91 -5.43 -4.82 -1.13
C ASN A 91 -4.74 -6.17 -0.98
N SER A 92 -4.35 -6.80 -2.08
CA SER A 92 -3.71 -8.12 -2.06
C SER A 92 -2.62 -8.18 -3.11
N LEU A 93 -1.66 -9.08 -2.94
CA LEU A 93 -0.61 -9.32 -3.90
C LEU A 93 -0.87 -10.67 -4.58
N LEU A 94 -1.16 -10.65 -5.88
CA LEU A 94 -1.16 -11.84 -6.70
C LEU A 94 0.29 -12.27 -6.92
N ILE A 95 0.56 -13.53 -6.62
CA ILE A 95 1.86 -14.18 -6.79
C ILE A 95 1.66 -15.33 -7.77
N VAL A 96 2.38 -15.28 -8.89
CA VAL A 96 2.44 -16.40 -9.85
C VAL A 96 3.84 -17.00 -9.83
N CYS A 97 3.88 -18.29 -9.52
CA CYS A 97 5.09 -19.10 -9.50
C CYS A 97 5.20 -19.85 -10.84
N MET A 98 6.26 -19.53 -11.60
CA MET A 98 6.61 -20.29 -12.80
C MET A 98 7.13 -21.69 -12.44
N GLU A 99 7.24 -22.58 -13.42
CA GLU A 99 7.60 -23.99 -13.20
C GLU A 99 8.90 -24.15 -12.40
N LYS A 100 8.93 -25.17 -11.53
CA LYS A 100 10.06 -25.50 -10.63
C LYS A 100 10.34 -24.49 -9.51
N LYS A 101 9.44 -23.51 -9.31
CA LYS A 101 9.52 -22.53 -8.22
C LYS A 101 8.53 -22.84 -7.11
N SER A 102 8.90 -22.47 -5.89
CA SER A 102 8.07 -22.68 -4.70
C SER A 102 7.99 -21.41 -3.87
N VAL A 103 6.75 -21.05 -3.50
CA VAL A 103 6.45 -20.00 -2.54
C VAL A 103 5.70 -20.62 -1.38
N TRP A 104 6.03 -20.17 -0.17
CA TRP A 104 5.26 -20.50 1.02
C TRP A 104 4.63 -19.22 1.56
N ILE A 105 3.37 -19.29 1.98
CA ILE A 105 2.64 -18.19 2.61
C ILE A 105 2.25 -18.65 4.00
N ASN A 106 2.67 -17.91 5.03
CA ASN A 106 2.42 -18.24 6.45
C ASN A 106 2.79 -19.69 6.80
N GLY A 107 3.93 -20.16 6.27
CA GLY A 107 4.44 -21.53 6.51
C GLY A 107 3.72 -22.64 5.75
N GLN A 108 2.77 -22.34 4.86
CA GLN A 108 2.11 -23.31 3.99
C GLN A 108 2.57 -23.17 2.54
N LEU A 109 2.78 -24.29 1.84
CA LEU A 109 3.15 -24.26 0.42
C LEU A 109 1.99 -23.67 -0.40
N ALA A 110 2.27 -22.59 -1.11
CA ALA A 110 1.28 -21.90 -1.92
C ALA A 110 1.05 -22.61 -3.26
N PRO A 111 -0.18 -22.57 -3.82
CA PRO A 111 -0.42 -22.99 -5.19
C PRO A 111 0.35 -22.11 -6.21
N ARG A 112 0.40 -22.55 -7.47
CA ARG A 112 1.08 -21.80 -8.56
C ARG A 112 0.60 -20.36 -8.70
N VAL A 113 -0.67 -20.12 -8.40
CA VAL A 113 -1.28 -18.78 -8.38
C VAL A 113 -1.87 -18.59 -7.00
N ALA A 114 -1.34 -17.65 -6.24
CA ALA A 114 -1.76 -17.40 -4.86
C ALA A 114 -2.01 -15.90 -4.64
N LEU A 115 -2.89 -15.58 -3.69
CA LEU A 115 -3.08 -14.22 -3.20
C LEU A 115 -2.51 -14.13 -1.80
N ALA A 116 -1.61 -13.17 -1.60
CA ALA A 116 -1.15 -12.77 -0.28
C ALA A 116 -1.85 -11.49 0.16
N HIS A 117 -2.14 -11.40 1.45
CA HIS A 117 -2.82 -10.30 2.10
C HIS A 117 -1.87 -9.51 3.00
N GLU A 118 -2.31 -8.33 3.43
CA GLU A 118 -1.58 -7.55 4.42
C GLU A 118 -1.33 -8.38 5.69
N ASN A 119 -0.08 -8.38 6.15
CA ASN A 119 0.49 -9.15 7.25
C ASN A 119 0.84 -10.61 6.97
N ASP A 120 0.70 -11.09 5.73
CA ASP A 120 1.21 -12.40 5.38
C ASP A 120 2.74 -12.42 5.31
N GLU A 121 3.32 -13.51 5.80
CA GLU A 121 4.72 -13.87 5.60
C GLU A 121 4.87 -14.68 4.32
N ILE A 122 5.71 -14.22 3.40
CA ILE A 122 5.93 -14.81 2.09
C ILE A 122 7.39 -15.27 2.00
N PHE A 123 7.60 -16.57 1.88
CA PHE A 123 8.92 -17.16 1.68
C PHE A 123 9.11 -17.60 0.23
N PHE A 124 10.03 -16.95 -0.48
CA PHE A 124 10.43 -17.32 -1.83
C PHE A 124 11.62 -18.29 -1.76
N GLN A 125 11.34 -19.59 -1.87
CA GLN A 125 12.32 -20.65 -1.59
C GLN A 125 13.59 -20.54 -2.45
N ASP A 126 13.43 -20.20 -3.72
CA ASP A 126 14.53 -20.06 -4.67
C ASP A 126 15.49 -18.90 -4.35
N TYR A 127 14.97 -17.84 -3.74
CA TYR A 127 15.76 -16.69 -3.30
C TYR A 127 16.16 -16.78 -1.83
N LYS A 128 15.64 -17.79 -1.11
CA LYS A 128 15.85 -18.02 0.33
C LYS A 128 15.61 -16.76 1.16
N CYS A 129 14.56 -16.02 0.82
CA CYS A 129 14.19 -14.78 1.50
C CYS A 129 12.75 -14.82 1.98
N ILE A 130 12.54 -14.23 3.16
CA ILE A 130 11.23 -14.08 3.80
C ILE A 130 10.86 -12.60 3.74
N PHE A 131 9.67 -12.31 3.21
CA PHE A 131 9.08 -10.99 3.22
C PHE A 131 7.83 -10.95 4.08
N HIS A 132 7.61 -9.81 4.71
CA HIS A 132 6.32 -9.42 5.25
C HIS A 132 5.58 -8.55 4.23
N LEU A 133 4.35 -8.89 3.87
CA LEU A 133 3.53 -8.03 3.04
C LEU A 133 2.89 -6.94 3.90
N SER A 134 3.28 -5.70 3.67
CA SER A 134 2.73 -4.53 4.35
C SER A 134 2.00 -3.62 3.37
N LEU A 135 0.95 -2.98 3.85
CA LEU A 135 0.34 -1.87 3.16
C LEU A 135 1.01 -0.58 3.61
N ASN A 136 1.82 0.03 2.74
CA ASN A 136 2.31 1.37 3.01
C ASN A 136 1.17 2.36 2.77
N CYS A 137 0.44 2.66 3.83
CA CYS A 137 -0.43 3.80 3.89
C CYS A 137 0.48 5.01 4.05
N ASN A 138 0.80 5.73 2.97
CA ASN A 138 1.38 7.07 3.10
C ASN A 138 0.62 7.81 4.20
N ASP A 139 1.37 8.42 5.12
CA ASP A 139 0.85 9.06 6.33
C ASP A 139 -0.47 9.75 6.02
N ARG A 140 -1.56 9.13 6.51
CA ARG A 140 -2.91 9.64 6.27
C ARG A 140 -3.10 10.98 6.97
N ILE A 141 -2.23 11.26 7.94
CA ILE A 141 -2.10 12.53 8.65
C ILE A 141 -1.09 13.40 7.90
N SER A 142 -1.58 14.50 7.33
CA SER A 142 -0.72 15.49 6.68
C SER A 142 -1.25 16.89 6.94
N LEU A 143 -0.50 17.90 6.50
CA LEU A 143 -1.10 19.23 6.32
C LEU A 143 -2.28 19.15 5.35
N CYS A 144 -3.24 20.05 5.55
CA CYS A 144 -4.42 20.18 4.69
C CYS A 144 -3.99 20.48 3.25
N PRO A 145 -4.34 19.63 2.27
CA PRO A 145 -4.07 19.91 0.87
C PRO A 145 -4.94 21.08 0.40
N GLU A 146 -4.47 21.82 -0.60
CA GLU A 146 -5.11 23.06 -1.05
C GLU A 146 -6.56 22.86 -1.51
N ASP A 147 -6.90 21.70 -2.07
CA ASP A 147 -8.24 21.34 -2.51
C ASP A 147 -9.23 21.09 -1.35
N LYS A 148 -8.75 21.02 -0.11
CA LYS A 148 -9.57 20.80 1.10
C LYS A 148 -9.64 22.02 2.01
N VAL A 149 -8.86 23.07 1.75
CA VAL A 149 -8.94 24.32 2.50
C VAL A 149 -10.32 24.95 2.31
N GLY A 150 -10.93 25.42 3.41
CA GLY A 150 -12.30 25.98 3.40
C GLY A 150 -13.42 24.95 3.61
N TYR A 151 -13.14 23.65 3.44
CA TYR A 151 -14.12 22.60 3.77
C TYR A 151 -14.26 22.45 5.29
N ARG A 152 -15.40 21.91 5.75
CA ARG A 152 -15.65 21.68 7.18
C ARG A 152 -15.36 20.25 7.56
N CYS A 153 -14.71 20.06 8.71
CA CYS A 153 -14.58 18.76 9.34
C CYS A 153 -15.97 18.21 9.70
N PRO A 154 -16.34 16.98 9.31
CA PRO A 154 -17.65 16.41 9.61
C PRO A 154 -17.88 16.17 11.11
N ILE A 155 -16.80 16.05 11.90
CA ILE A 155 -16.84 15.80 13.33
C ILE A 155 -16.99 17.11 14.11
N CYS A 156 -15.96 17.94 14.16
CA CYS A 156 -15.97 19.19 14.94
C CYS A 156 -16.58 20.40 14.21
N ARG A 157 -16.99 20.25 12.94
CA ARG A 157 -17.58 21.31 12.09
C ARG A 157 -16.69 22.54 11.83
N LYS A 158 -15.49 22.61 12.41
CA LYS A 158 -14.49 23.65 12.13
C LYS A 158 -14.00 23.56 10.67
N VAL A 159 -13.66 24.71 10.11
CA VAL A 159 -13.16 24.86 8.75
C VAL A 159 -11.67 24.50 8.70
N PHE A 160 -11.25 23.73 7.69
CA PHE A 160 -9.85 23.44 7.43
C PHE A 160 -9.15 24.68 6.88
N ASN A 161 -7.95 24.97 7.41
CA ASN A 161 -7.05 25.99 6.87
C ASN A 161 -5.74 25.34 6.40
N LYS A 162 -4.86 26.11 5.73
CA LYS A 162 -3.58 25.60 5.19
C LYS A 162 -2.65 24.99 6.24
N LYS A 163 -2.81 25.34 7.52
CA LYS A 163 -2.02 24.84 8.64
C LYS A 163 -2.70 23.68 9.39
N SER A 164 -3.96 23.38 9.09
CA SER A 164 -4.67 22.27 9.73
C SER A 164 -3.95 20.96 9.47
N ILE A 165 -3.74 20.18 10.52
CA ILE A 165 -3.30 18.79 10.38
C ILE A 165 -4.55 17.93 10.24
N ILE A 166 -4.66 17.22 9.12
CA ILE A 166 -5.85 16.42 8.81
C ILE A 166 -5.49 14.97 8.55
N TYR A 167 -6.38 14.07 8.95
CA TYR A 167 -6.43 12.72 8.43
C TYR A 167 -7.26 12.69 7.15
N MET A 168 -6.75 12.08 6.08
CA MET A 168 -7.51 11.82 4.86
C MET A 168 -7.75 10.32 4.63
N CYS A 169 -9.03 9.96 4.52
CA CYS A 169 -9.41 8.65 4.03
C CYS A 169 -9.26 8.55 2.50
N HIS A 170 -9.13 7.33 1.97
CA HIS A 170 -9.00 7.07 0.54
C HIS A 170 -10.20 7.51 -0.31
N CYS A 171 -11.39 7.56 0.27
CA CYS A 171 -12.57 8.10 -0.40
C CYS A 171 -12.55 9.62 -0.54
N GLY A 172 -11.61 10.31 0.12
CA GLY A 172 -11.48 11.76 0.12
C GLY A 172 -12.10 12.46 1.34
N LEU A 173 -12.67 11.71 2.28
CA LEU A 173 -13.09 12.25 3.58
C LEU A 173 -11.89 12.80 4.32
N ALA A 174 -11.99 14.04 4.78
CA ALA A 174 -10.98 14.71 5.59
C ALA A 174 -11.55 14.99 6.99
N VAL A 175 -10.76 14.76 8.03
CA VAL A 175 -11.09 15.09 9.42
C VAL A 175 -9.87 15.70 10.11
N HIS A 176 -10.06 16.54 11.12
CA HIS A 176 -8.94 17.10 11.89
C HIS A 176 -8.19 15.98 12.63
N ALA A 177 -6.87 15.98 12.50
CA ALA A 177 -5.96 15.09 13.21
C ALA A 177 -5.07 15.84 14.23
N GLU A 178 -5.10 17.17 14.25
CA GLU A 178 -4.52 17.97 15.32
C GLU A 178 -5.18 17.66 16.67
N LYS A 179 -4.38 17.54 17.73
CA LYS A 179 -4.87 17.63 19.10
C LYS A 179 -5.33 19.07 19.31
N LEU A 180 -6.58 19.26 19.70
CA LEU A 180 -7.08 20.59 20.05
C LEU A 180 -6.39 20.98 21.37
N HIS A 181 -5.40 21.88 21.34
CA HIS A 181 -4.82 22.48 22.56
C HIS A 181 -5.94 23.20 23.34
N THR A 182 -6.08 23.12 24.66
CA THR A 182 -5.10 23.20 25.76
C THR A 182 -5.58 22.42 27.01
N ASP A 183 -4.63 21.89 27.78
CA ASP A 183 -4.70 21.39 29.17
C ASP A 183 -5.63 20.23 29.56
N ASN A 184 -6.53 19.78 28.68
CA ASN A 184 -7.20 18.50 28.82
C ASN A 184 -7.11 17.75 27.49
N GLU A 185 -6.60 16.52 27.52
CA GLU A 185 -6.29 15.68 26.36
C GLU A 185 -7.53 15.30 25.54
N GLU A 186 -8.15 16.27 24.85
CA GLU A 186 -9.23 15.95 23.94
C GLU A 186 -8.66 15.13 22.76
N PRO A 187 -9.23 13.95 22.47
CA PRO A 187 -8.79 13.14 21.36
C PRO A 187 -9.02 13.89 20.04
N SER A 188 -8.09 13.76 19.09
CA SER A 188 -8.25 14.35 17.76
C SER A 188 -9.55 13.85 17.11
N CYS A 189 -10.17 14.63 16.23
CA CYS A 189 -11.41 14.21 15.54
C CYS A 189 -11.23 12.89 14.78
N ALA A 190 -10.01 12.64 14.30
CA ALA A 190 -9.63 11.39 13.67
C ALA A 190 -9.73 10.21 14.67
N ASN A 191 -9.32 10.38 15.94
CA ASN A 191 -9.40 9.35 16.97
C ASN A 191 -10.84 9.07 17.45
N LEU A 192 -11.77 9.99 17.19
CA LEU A 192 -13.19 9.82 17.54
C LEU A 192 -13.95 8.90 16.57
N ILE A 193 -13.33 8.49 15.45
CA ILE A 193 -13.95 7.61 14.48
C ILE A 193 -13.16 6.31 14.33
N SER A 194 -13.83 5.17 14.49
CA SER A 194 -13.28 3.84 14.19
C SER A 194 -13.39 3.51 12.69
N GLU A 195 -14.33 4.13 11.98
CA GLU A 195 -14.62 3.90 10.57
C GLU A 195 -14.88 5.22 9.84
N CYS A 196 -14.56 5.23 8.55
CA CYS A 196 -14.78 6.38 7.69
C CYS A 196 -16.28 6.58 7.42
N LEU A 197 -16.79 7.76 7.77
CA LEU A 197 -18.20 8.12 7.60
C LEU A 197 -18.73 8.03 6.15
N ASP A 198 -17.85 8.17 5.16
CA ASP A 198 -18.26 8.13 3.74
C ASP A 198 -18.20 6.72 3.13
N CYS A 199 -17.25 5.87 3.57
CA CYS A 199 -16.96 4.60 2.87
C CYS A 199 -16.88 3.38 3.77
N GLY A 200 -17.12 3.52 5.08
CA GLY A 200 -17.10 2.44 6.07
C GLY A 200 -15.73 1.79 6.30
N ARG A 201 -14.65 2.29 5.68
CA ARG A 201 -13.30 1.74 5.89
C ARG A 201 -12.80 2.08 7.29
N VAL A 202 -12.20 1.10 7.96
CA VAL A 202 -11.55 1.28 9.26
C VAL A 202 -10.51 2.40 9.20
N VAL A 203 -10.59 3.31 10.18
CA VAL A 203 -9.64 4.39 10.41
C VAL A 203 -8.57 3.86 11.37
N LYS A 204 -7.32 3.82 10.91
CA LYS A 204 -6.15 3.51 11.74
C LYS A 204 -5.27 4.75 11.79
N ILE A 205 -5.03 5.25 12.99
CA ILE A 205 -4.20 6.41 13.28
C ILE A 205 -3.13 5.86 14.20
N ASN A 206 -1.91 5.73 13.66
CA ASN A 206 -0.76 5.22 14.40
C ASN A 206 -0.04 6.39 15.08
#